data_AF-A0A7S3WGJ1-F1
#
_entry.id   AF-A0A7S3WGJ1-F1
#
_cell.length_a   1.000
_cell.length_b   1.000
_cell.length_c   1.000
_cell.angle_alpha   90.00
_cell.angle_beta   90.00
_cell.angle_gamma   90.00
#
_symmetry.space_group_name_H-M   'P 1'
#
loop_
_entity.id
_entity.type
_entity.pdbx_description
1 polymer ?
#
loop_
_entity_poly.entity_id
_entity_poly.type
_entity_poly.pdbx_seq_one_letter_code
_entity_poly.pdbx_strand_id
1 'polypeptide(L)'
;MDISAAVGSLLEGELGYLAAHPFGNYAVQAALRHAVPSQRVAMLDALLPSILALSGSKHGSNVAEMLLMLASVEQLEAVRRQIFGPPDTPVDLAELPQLRALMSSPFGNYVLQALLRKLKDGRRSAALQLVERHISDDNFGRAILAAASSA
;
A
#
# COMPACT_ATOMS: atom_id res chain seq x y z
N MET A 1 24.64 -12.47 -2.95
CA MET A 1 24.68 -11.74 -4.23
C MET A 1 24.59 -10.26 -3.87
N ASP A 2 25.63 -9.48 -4.16
CA ASP A 2 25.57 -8.03 -4.02
C ASP A 2 24.78 -7.46 -5.21
N ILE A 3 23.70 -6.73 -4.93
CA ILE A 3 22.84 -6.10 -5.94
C ILE A 3 22.88 -4.59 -5.89
N SER A 4 23.80 -3.99 -5.11
CA SER A 4 23.79 -2.56 -4.79
C SER A 4 23.88 -1.68 -6.04
N ALA A 5 24.70 -2.05 -7.03
CA ALA A 5 24.82 -1.33 -8.29
C ALA A 5 23.51 -1.37 -9.11
N ALA A 6 22.84 -2.52 -9.15
CA ALA A 6 21.56 -2.66 -9.85
C ALA A 6 20.45 -1.85 -9.18
N VAL A 7 20.42 -1.83 -7.84
CA VAL A 7 19.47 -0.99 -7.08
C VAL A 7 19.76 0.50 -7.31
N GLY A 8 21.04 0.90 -7.37
CA GLY A 8 21.41 2.27 -7.74
C GLY A 8 20.88 2.67 -9.12
N SER A 9 21.05 1.80 -10.12
CA SER A 9 20.53 2.04 -11.47
C SER A 9 19.00 2.14 -11.52
N LEU A 10 18.28 1.40 -10.67
CA LEU A 10 16.84 1.54 -10.55
C LEU A 10 16.47 2.92 -9.98
N LEU A 11 17.11 3.33 -8.89
CA LEU A 11 16.84 4.61 -8.21
C LEU A 11 17.11 5.83 -9.08
N GLU A 12 18.12 5.75 -9.96
CA GLU A 12 18.46 6.81 -10.91
C GLU A 12 17.62 6.77 -12.20
N GLY A 13 16.85 5.70 -12.41
CA GLY A 13 16.10 5.44 -13.63
C GLY A 13 14.61 5.28 -13.40
N GLU A 14 14.03 4.31 -14.12
CA GLU A 14 12.59 4.14 -14.28
C GLU A 14 11.95 3.31 -13.15
N LEU A 15 12.35 3.50 -11.88
CA LEU A 15 11.86 2.71 -10.74
C LEU A 15 10.32 2.70 -10.66
N GLY A 16 9.69 3.87 -10.81
CA GLY A 16 8.24 4.01 -10.76
C GLY A 16 7.52 3.27 -11.89
N TYR A 17 8.01 3.40 -13.12
CA TYR A 17 7.48 2.68 -14.27
C TYR A 17 7.63 1.16 -14.10
N LEU A 18 8.82 0.70 -13.70
CA LEU A 18 9.11 -0.72 -13.50
C LEU A 18 8.27 -1.33 -12.39
N ALA A 19 7.93 -0.58 -11.34
CA ALA A 19 7.08 -1.06 -10.25
C ALA A 19 5.69 -1.50 -10.73
N ALA A 20 5.16 -0.90 -11.79
CA ALA A 20 3.87 -1.29 -12.39
C ALA A 20 4.01 -2.16 -13.66
N HIS A 21 5.23 -2.41 -14.14
CA HIS A 21 5.49 -3.14 -15.38
C HIS A 21 5.24 -4.66 -15.21
N PRO A 22 4.66 -5.38 -16.22
CA PRO A 22 4.34 -6.81 -16.13
C PRO A 22 5.49 -7.73 -15.71
N PHE A 23 6.72 -7.38 -16.09
CA PHE A 23 7.93 -8.11 -15.70
C PHE A 23 8.83 -7.34 -14.74
N GLY A 24 8.81 -6.00 -14.82
CA GLY A 24 9.69 -5.13 -14.04
C GLY A 24 9.35 -5.17 -12.55
N ASN A 25 8.08 -5.38 -12.21
CA ASN A 25 7.62 -5.44 -10.83
C ASN A 25 8.36 -6.52 -10.02
N TYR A 26 8.77 -7.64 -10.65
CA TYR A 26 9.52 -8.69 -9.96
C TYR A 26 10.93 -8.24 -9.61
N ALA A 27 11.60 -7.48 -10.49
CA ALA A 27 12.91 -6.91 -10.22
C ALA A 27 12.82 -5.88 -9.08
N VAL A 28 11.80 -5.04 -9.07
CA VAL A 28 11.55 -4.06 -7.99
C VAL A 28 11.31 -4.76 -6.65
N GLN A 29 10.50 -5.83 -6.62
CA GLN A 29 10.29 -6.62 -5.40
C GLN A 29 11.57 -7.31 -4.90
N ALA A 30 12.38 -7.84 -5.82
CA ALA A 30 13.66 -8.45 -5.48
C ALA A 30 14.64 -7.40 -4.92
N ALA A 31 14.70 -6.23 -5.54
CA ALA A 31 15.47 -5.10 -5.05
C ALA A 31 15.02 -4.65 -3.65
N LEU A 32 13.73 -4.45 -3.42
CA LEU A 32 13.19 -4.11 -2.09
C LEU A 32 13.58 -5.14 -1.01
N ARG A 33 13.56 -6.44 -1.34
CA ARG A 33 13.93 -7.53 -0.41
C ARG A 33 15.42 -7.57 -0.11
N HIS A 34 16.28 -7.38 -1.11
CA HIS A 34 17.70 -7.68 -1.00
C HIS A 34 18.62 -6.45 -0.98
N ALA A 35 18.08 -5.25 -1.21
CA ALA A 35 18.83 -4.00 -1.10
C ALA A 35 19.39 -3.81 0.30
N VAL A 36 20.55 -3.14 0.37
CA VAL A 36 21.10 -2.66 1.64
C VAL A 36 20.13 -1.66 2.29
N PRO A 37 20.15 -1.48 3.63
CA PRO A 37 19.15 -0.68 4.33
C PRO A 37 18.96 0.74 3.77
N SER A 38 20.05 1.45 3.47
CA SER A 38 19.99 2.83 2.92
C SER A 38 19.27 2.89 1.56
N GLN A 39 19.57 1.94 0.67
CA GLN A 39 18.92 1.87 -0.64
C GLN A 39 17.45 1.45 -0.52
N ARG A 40 17.11 0.53 0.39
CA ARG A 40 15.71 0.16 0.64
C ARG A 40 14.90 1.36 1.11
N VAL A 41 15.45 2.17 2.02
CA VAL A 41 14.81 3.42 2.46
C VAL A 41 14.60 4.36 1.28
N ALA A 42 15.62 4.59 0.45
CA ALA A 42 15.48 5.42 -0.75
C ALA A 42 14.41 4.90 -1.73
N MET A 43 14.31 3.57 -1.90
CA MET A 43 13.26 2.96 -2.74
C MET A 43 11.86 3.14 -2.13
N LEU A 44 11.71 3.02 -0.81
CA LEU A 44 10.44 3.26 -0.12
C LEU A 44 10.01 4.71 -0.29
N ASP A 45 10.93 5.66 -0.06
CA ASP A 45 10.65 7.09 -0.18
C ASP A 45 10.28 7.49 -1.61
N ALA A 46 10.88 6.85 -2.62
CA ALA A 46 10.55 7.07 -4.02
C ALA A 46 9.18 6.50 -4.43
N LEU A 47 8.77 5.36 -3.88
CA LEU A 47 7.59 4.62 -4.35
C LEU A 47 6.32 4.84 -3.52
N LEU A 48 6.43 5.06 -2.20
CA LEU A 48 5.29 5.25 -1.31
C LEU A 48 4.37 6.43 -1.73
N PRO A 49 4.88 7.57 -2.24
CA PRO A 49 4.00 8.63 -2.74
C PRO A 49 3.04 8.17 -3.85
N SER A 50 3.42 7.13 -4.60
CA SER A 50 2.63 6.57 -5.71
C SER A 50 1.81 5.33 -5.31
N ILE A 51 1.71 5.01 -4.01
CA ILE A 51 1.10 3.75 -3.55
C ILE A 51 -0.34 3.56 -4.05
N LEU A 52 -1.15 4.63 -4.11
CA LEU A 52 -2.52 4.56 -4.62
C LEU A 52 -2.57 4.22 -6.10
N ALA A 53 -1.69 4.80 -6.90
CA ALA A 53 -1.59 4.50 -8.33
C ALA A 53 -1.12 3.05 -8.55
N LEU A 54 -0.13 2.60 -7.79
CA LEU A 54 0.34 1.21 -7.82
C LEU A 54 -0.76 0.22 -7.42
N SER A 55 -1.56 0.56 -6.42
CA SER A 55 -2.68 -0.28 -5.93
C SER A 55 -3.75 -0.51 -6.98
N GLY A 56 -3.89 0.38 -7.97
CA GLY A 56 -4.83 0.25 -9.08
C GLY A 56 -4.37 -0.71 -10.20
N SER A 57 -3.10 -1.12 -10.18
CA SER A 57 -2.50 -1.98 -11.22
C SER A 57 -2.38 -3.43 -10.76
N LYS A 58 -2.66 -4.39 -11.66
CA LYS A 58 -2.45 -5.83 -11.45
C LYS A 58 -1.04 -6.17 -10.98
N HIS A 59 -0.03 -5.44 -11.49
CA HIS A 59 1.38 -5.70 -11.20
C HIS A 59 1.90 -4.77 -10.10
N GLY A 60 1.44 -3.52 -10.11
CA GLY A 60 1.81 -2.53 -9.10
C GLY A 60 1.30 -2.88 -7.71
N SER A 61 0.14 -3.54 -7.58
CA SER A 61 -0.44 -3.92 -6.28
C SER A 61 0.50 -4.82 -5.48
N ASN A 62 1.19 -5.76 -6.15
CA ASN A 62 2.17 -6.63 -5.49
C ASN A 62 3.36 -5.83 -4.94
N VAL A 63 3.81 -4.80 -5.66
CA VAL A 63 4.84 -3.89 -5.17
C VAL A 63 4.29 -3.06 -4.01
N ALA A 64 3.08 -2.52 -4.12
CA ALA A 64 2.44 -1.75 -3.05
C ALA A 64 2.33 -2.56 -1.74
N GLU A 65 1.92 -3.82 -1.81
CA GLU A 65 1.92 -4.72 -0.64
C GLU A 65 3.32 -4.89 -0.04
N MET A 66 4.35 -5.08 -0.88
CA MET A 66 5.74 -5.16 -0.42
C MET A 66 6.22 -3.87 0.25
N LEU A 67 5.86 -2.70 -0.30
CA LEU A 67 6.17 -1.41 0.32
C LEU A 67 5.57 -1.33 1.73
N LEU A 68 4.30 -1.69 1.90
CA LEU A 68 3.64 -1.72 3.21
C LEU A 68 4.27 -2.74 4.17
N MET A 69 4.81 -3.84 3.65
CA MET A 69 5.51 -4.80 4.50
C MET A 69 6.82 -4.27 5.08
N LEU A 70 7.50 -3.40 4.33
CA LEU A 70 8.84 -2.88 4.64
C LEU A 70 8.83 -1.46 5.21
N ALA A 71 7.72 -0.73 5.08
CA ALA A 71 7.55 0.64 5.55
C ALA A 71 7.74 0.78 7.07
N SER A 72 8.30 1.92 7.47
CA SER A 72 8.38 2.30 8.89
C SER A 72 6.99 2.61 9.46
N VAL A 73 6.90 2.76 10.78
CA VAL A 73 5.64 3.16 11.44
C VAL A 73 5.19 4.53 10.93
N GLU A 74 6.11 5.47 10.77
CA GLU A 74 5.83 6.83 10.27
C GLU A 74 5.32 6.80 8.83
N GLN A 75 5.93 5.99 7.98
CA GLN A 75 5.51 5.79 6.59
C GLN A 75 4.12 5.14 6.51
N LEU A 76 3.85 4.12 7.34
CA LEU A 76 2.53 3.50 7.42
C LEU A 76 1.46 4.48 7.89
N GLU A 77 1.78 5.34 8.86
CA GLU A 77 0.87 6.40 9.31
C GLU A 77 0.59 7.42 8.20
N ALA A 78 1.60 7.79 7.41
CA ALA A 78 1.41 8.68 6.26
C ALA A 78 0.45 8.07 5.23
N VAL A 79 0.63 6.79 4.88
CA VAL A 79 -0.29 6.06 3.97
C VAL A 79 -1.69 5.95 4.57
N ARG A 80 -1.81 5.62 5.86
CA ARG A 80 -3.10 5.58 6.56
C ARG A 80 -3.81 6.92 6.52
N ARG A 81 -3.11 8.04 6.72
CA ARG A 81 -3.70 9.38 6.61
C ARG A 81 -4.13 9.70 5.19
N GLN A 82 -3.38 9.27 4.18
CA GLN A 82 -3.75 9.45 2.77
C GLN A 82 -5.04 8.73 2.39
N ILE A 83 -5.31 7.56 2.99
CA ILE A 83 -6.47 6.72 2.66
C ILE A 83 -7.70 7.04 3.52
N PHE A 84 -7.48 7.21 4.83
CA PHE A 84 -8.55 7.32 5.82
C PHE A 84 -8.72 8.74 6.39
N GLY A 85 -7.90 9.69 5.94
CA GLY A 85 -7.87 11.03 6.50
C GLY A 85 -7.24 11.10 7.90
N PRO A 86 -7.33 12.28 8.55
CA PRO A 86 -6.84 12.48 9.91
C PRO A 86 -7.52 11.53 10.90
N PRO A 87 -6.81 11.07 11.96
CA PRO A 87 -7.45 10.37 13.06
C PRO A 87 -8.47 11.29 13.77
N ASP A 88 -9.50 10.69 14.36
CA ASP A 88 -10.46 11.33 15.27
C ASP A 88 -11.26 12.52 14.70
N THR A 89 -11.24 12.70 13.38
CA THR A 89 -12.13 13.63 12.67
C THR A 89 -13.31 12.84 12.11
N PRO A 90 -14.56 13.23 12.37
CA PRO A 90 -15.70 12.68 11.64
C PRO A 90 -15.53 13.01 10.16
N VAL A 91 -15.22 12.02 9.34
CA VAL A 91 -15.08 12.19 7.89
C VAL A 91 -16.25 11.47 7.21
N ASP A 92 -16.97 12.19 6.35
CA ASP A 92 -17.98 11.59 5.49
C ASP A 92 -17.32 10.79 4.37
N LEU A 93 -17.96 9.70 3.97
CA LEU A 93 -17.48 8.80 2.93
C LEU A 93 -17.29 9.48 1.56
N ALA A 94 -18.07 10.53 1.28
CA ALA A 94 -17.88 11.38 0.10
C ALA A 94 -16.47 12.02 0.07
N GLU A 95 -15.89 12.22 1.25
CA GLU A 95 -14.59 12.86 1.45
C GLU A 95 -13.42 11.87 1.52
N LEU A 96 -13.68 10.56 1.37
CA LEU A 96 -12.66 9.49 1.32
C LEU A 96 -12.57 8.81 -0.05
N PRO A 97 -12.27 9.53 -1.14
CA PRO A 97 -12.21 8.96 -2.49
C PRO A 97 -11.13 7.87 -2.62
N GLN A 98 -10.04 7.94 -1.85
CA GLN A 98 -8.97 6.95 -1.86
C GLN A 98 -9.43 5.61 -1.27
N LEU A 99 -10.13 5.64 -0.13
CA LEU A 99 -10.72 4.44 0.47
C LEU A 99 -11.72 3.79 -0.50
N ARG A 100 -12.61 4.59 -1.10
CA ARG A 100 -13.59 4.11 -2.08
C ARG A 100 -12.91 3.44 -3.27
N ALA A 101 -11.88 4.07 -3.83
CA ALA A 101 -11.13 3.53 -4.96
C ALA A 101 -10.47 2.18 -4.64
N LEU A 102 -9.93 2.01 -3.43
CA LEU A 102 -9.32 0.74 -3.01
C LEU A 102 -10.39 -0.34 -2.75
N MET A 103 -11.50 0.02 -2.09
CA MET A 103 -12.60 -0.91 -1.81
C MET A 103 -13.29 -1.41 -3.08
N SER A 104 -13.35 -0.62 -4.14
CA SER A 104 -13.95 -1.01 -5.43
C SER A 104 -12.94 -1.63 -6.42
N SER A 105 -11.64 -1.70 -6.07
CA SER A 105 -10.61 -2.19 -6.98
C SER A 105 -10.35 -3.70 -6.82
N PRO A 106 -10.27 -4.48 -7.91
CA PRO A 106 -9.93 -5.91 -7.85
C PRO A 106 -8.50 -6.16 -7.39
N PHE A 107 -7.64 -5.13 -7.37
CA PHE A 107 -6.26 -5.21 -6.88
C PHE A 107 -6.06 -4.40 -5.59
N GLY A 108 -6.65 -3.22 -5.52
CA GLY A 108 -6.50 -2.28 -4.40
C GLY A 108 -7.05 -2.82 -3.08
N ASN A 109 -8.05 -3.72 -3.13
CA ASN A 109 -8.59 -4.35 -1.93
C ASN A 109 -7.52 -5.17 -1.17
N TYR A 110 -6.59 -5.81 -1.88
CA TYR A 110 -5.50 -6.57 -1.26
C TYR A 110 -4.47 -5.64 -0.59
N VAL A 111 -4.17 -4.50 -1.23
CA VAL A 111 -3.30 -3.48 -0.65
C VAL A 111 -3.92 -2.89 0.62
N LEU A 112 -5.23 -2.64 0.61
CA LEU A 112 -5.95 -2.16 1.79
C LEU A 112 -5.93 -3.18 2.93
N GLN A 113 -6.11 -4.47 2.64
CA GLN A 113 -5.94 -5.54 3.63
C GLN A 113 -4.50 -5.58 4.19
N ALA A 114 -3.48 -5.43 3.34
CA ALA A 114 -2.08 -5.40 3.75
C ALA A 114 -1.79 -4.23 4.70
N LEU A 115 -2.34 -3.04 4.42
CA LEU A 115 -2.22 -1.89 5.30
C LEU A 115 -2.90 -2.17 6.65
N LEU A 116 -4.16 -2.62 6.64
CA LEU A 116 -4.92 -2.89 7.86
C LEU A 116 -4.23 -3.91 8.78
N ARG A 117 -3.58 -4.93 8.21
CA ARG A 117 -2.78 -5.92 8.96
C ARG A 117 -1.56 -5.30 9.67
N LYS A 118 -1.02 -4.21 9.14
CA LYS A 118 0.15 -3.51 9.69
C LYS A 118 -0.22 -2.45 10.73
N LEU A 119 -1.44 -1.91 10.65
CA LEU A 119 -1.94 -0.98 11.65
C LEU A 119 -2.14 -1.69 13.00
N LYS A 120 -1.90 -0.96 14.09
CA LYS A 120 -2.06 -1.43 15.46
C LYS A 120 -3.00 -0.52 16.26
N ASP A 121 -3.44 -1.01 17.40
CA ASP A 121 -4.20 -0.27 18.42
C ASP A 121 -5.47 0.39 17.85
N GLY A 122 -5.86 1.54 18.41
CA GLY A 122 -7.05 2.30 18.00
C GLY A 122 -7.05 2.69 16.52
N ARG A 123 -5.89 2.73 15.85
CA ARG A 123 -5.79 3.08 14.43
C ARG A 123 -6.37 1.99 13.54
N ARG A 124 -6.08 0.72 13.84
CA ARG A 124 -6.65 -0.42 13.11
C ARG A 124 -8.16 -0.48 13.33
N SER A 125 -8.61 -0.31 14.58
CA SER A 125 -10.04 -0.32 14.91
C SER A 125 -10.81 0.79 14.16
N ALA A 126 -10.31 2.03 14.18
CA ALA A 126 -10.94 3.14 13.47
C ALA A 126 -10.98 2.93 11.95
N ALA A 127 -9.90 2.40 11.37
CA ALA A 127 -9.85 2.09 9.94
C ALA A 127 -10.85 0.98 9.55
N LEU A 128 -10.98 -0.06 10.38
CA LEU A 128 -11.96 -1.13 10.15
C LEU A 128 -13.40 -0.64 10.26
N GLN A 129 -13.71 0.23 11.23
CA GLN A 129 -15.04 0.85 11.34
C GLN A 129 -15.38 1.70 10.11
N LEU A 130 -14.39 2.39 9.53
CA LEU A 130 -14.58 3.11 8.26
C LEU A 130 -14.88 2.17 7.11
N VAL A 131 -14.16 1.06 6.98
CA VAL A 131 -14.44 0.04 5.96
C VAL A 131 -15.84 -0.54 6.14
N GLU A 132 -16.20 -0.92 7.38
CA GLU A 132 -17.48 -1.55 7.71
C GLU A 132 -18.68 -0.64 7.38
N ARG A 133 -18.59 0.64 7.73
CA ARG A 133 -19.63 1.64 7.41
C ARG A 133 -19.86 1.81 5.91
N HIS A 134 -18.97 1.33 5.06
CA HIS A 134 -18.91 1.65 3.64
C HIS A 134 -19.00 0.41 2.75
N ILE A 135 -19.34 -0.74 3.34
CA ILE A 135 -19.62 -1.96 2.60
C ILE A 135 -20.85 -1.78 1.74
N SER A 136 -20.75 -2.26 0.51
CA SER A 136 -21.86 -2.37 -0.44
C SER A 136 -21.67 -3.62 -1.30
N ASP A 137 -22.70 -4.02 -2.03
CA ASP A 137 -22.68 -5.24 -2.84
C ASP A 137 -21.80 -5.11 -4.11
N ASP A 138 -21.43 -3.88 -4.48
CA ASP A 138 -20.56 -3.56 -5.62
C ASP A 138 -19.08 -3.37 -5.23
N ASN A 139 -18.70 -3.66 -3.98
CA ASN A 139 -17.32 -3.49 -3.51
C ASN A 139 -16.78 -4.69 -2.71
N PHE A 140 -15.46 -4.69 -2.49
CA PHE A 140 -14.73 -5.76 -1.81
C PHE A 140 -14.74 -5.63 -0.28
N GLY A 141 -15.56 -4.75 0.30
CA GLY A 141 -15.54 -4.43 1.73
C GLY A 141 -15.76 -5.64 2.63
N ARG A 142 -16.66 -6.55 2.27
CA ARG A 142 -16.87 -7.82 3.02
C ARG A 142 -15.61 -8.69 3.04
N ALA A 143 -14.93 -8.81 1.89
CA ALA A 143 -13.70 -9.58 1.78
C ALA A 143 -12.56 -8.94 2.58
N ILE A 144 -12.46 -7.61 2.54
CA ILE A 144 -11.48 -6.85 3.32
C ILE A 144 -11.65 -7.10 4.82
N LEU A 145 -12.90 -7.05 5.34
CA LEU A 145 -13.15 -7.33 6.75
C LEU A 145 -12.85 -8.79 7.12
N ALA A 146 -13.27 -9.76 6.31
CA ALA A 146 -13.01 -11.18 6.57
C ALA A 146 -11.51 -11.49 6.67
N ALA A 147 -10.71 -10.91 5.78
CA ALA A 147 -9.25 -11.04 5.80
C ALA A 147 -8.63 -10.37 7.05
N ALA A 148 -9.20 -9.26 7.53
CA ALA A 148 -8.73 -8.55 8.71
C ALA A 148 -9.07 -9.27 10.04
N SER A 149 -10.10 -10.12 10.07
CA SER A 149 -10.47 -10.92 11.25
C SER A 149 -9.64 -12.20 11.40
N SER A 150 -8.93 -12.61 10.34
CA SER A 150 -8.15 -13.85 10.31
C SER A 150 -6.66 -13.63 10.66
N ALA A 151 -6.28 -12.43 11.11
CA ALA A 151 -4.90 -11.94 11.24
C ALA A 151 -4.59 -11.32 12.60
#